data_AF-A0A6M0J6G7-F1
#
_entry.id   AF-A0A6M0J6G7-F1
#
_cell.length_a   1.000
_cell.length_b   1.000
_cell.length_c   1.000
_cell.angle_alpha   90.00
_cell.angle_beta   90.00
_cell.angle_gamma   90.00
#
_symmetry.space_group_name_H-M   'P 1'
#
loop_
_entity.id
_entity.type
_entity.pdbx_description
1 polymer ?
#
loop_
_entity_poly.entity_id
_entity_poly.type
_entity_poly.pdbx_seq_one_letter_code
_entity_poly.pdbx_strand_id
1 'polypeptide(L)'
;DDSTREKAAESLGKIGTGNEIAIAAFVQLLQSTTVNYSTRWQAAESLVKIDPGNEIAIAALAQLLQSITVDDSTRDKAAESLGEILQDNKQRFAAVKALRGYLPLDLDHDYYNLVWKCVQNMPYPDFYKAWH
;
A
#
# COMPACT_ATOMS: atom_id res chain seq x y z
N ASP A 1 -4.93 -24.62 -2.92
CA ASP A 1 -3.48 -24.62 -3.15
C ASP A 1 -3.03 -23.17 -3.25
N ASP A 2 -2.08 -22.77 -2.41
CA ASP A 2 -1.60 -21.38 -2.32
C ASP A 2 -0.76 -21.00 -3.56
N SER A 3 -0.08 -21.98 -4.15
CA SER A 3 0.68 -21.83 -5.40
C SER A 3 -0.19 -21.38 -6.58
N THR A 4 -1.44 -21.86 -6.65
CA THR A 4 -2.40 -21.41 -7.69
C THR A 4 -2.84 -19.97 -7.49
N ARG A 5 -3.00 -19.54 -6.23
CA ARG A 5 -3.44 -18.19 -5.88
C ARG A 5 -2.34 -17.15 -6.06
N GLU A 6 -1.11 -17.51 -5.73
CA GLU A 6 0.08 -16.68 -5.95
C GLU A 6 0.28 -16.38 -7.45
N LYS A 7 0.26 -17.42 -8.29
CA LYS A 7 0.38 -17.27 -9.75
C LYS A 7 -0.77 -16.48 -10.36
N ALA A 8 -1.98 -16.61 -9.79
CA ALA A 8 -3.12 -15.82 -10.20
C ALA A 8 -2.93 -14.34 -9.86
N ALA A 9 -2.45 -14.02 -8.65
CA ALA A 9 -2.14 -12.65 -8.26
C ALA A 9 -1.06 -12.03 -9.16
N GLU A 10 0.04 -12.74 -9.41
CA GLU A 10 1.12 -12.27 -10.30
C GLU A 10 0.63 -12.05 -11.74
N SER A 11 -0.22 -12.96 -12.24
CA SER A 11 -0.76 -12.88 -13.60
C SER A 11 -1.80 -11.77 -13.74
N LEU A 12 -2.61 -11.51 -12.71
CA LEU A 12 -3.57 -10.42 -12.66
C LEU A 12 -2.88 -9.05 -12.61
N GLY A 13 -1.71 -8.95 -11.97
CA GLY A 13 -0.89 -7.73 -11.92
C GLY A 13 -0.35 -7.31 -13.30
N LYS A 14 -0.34 -8.24 -14.27
CA LYS A 14 0.06 -8.01 -15.66
C LYS A 14 -1.11 -7.56 -16.54
N ILE A 15 -2.36 -7.62 -16.05
CA ILE A 15 -3.53 -7.16 -16.81
C ILE A 15 -3.69 -5.66 -16.59
N GLY A 16 -3.64 -4.89 -17.68
CA GLY A 16 -3.50 -3.43 -17.67
C GLY A 16 -4.53 -2.66 -16.84
N THR A 17 -4.20 -1.39 -16.62
CA THR A 17 -5.01 -0.36 -15.94
C THR A 17 -6.50 -0.43 -16.32
N GLY A 18 -7.37 -0.63 -15.33
CA GLY A 18 -8.84 -0.59 -15.50
C GLY A 18 -9.58 -1.93 -15.47
N ASN A 19 -8.90 -3.05 -15.18
CA ASN A 19 -9.59 -4.32 -14.98
C ASN A 19 -10.25 -4.39 -13.59
N GLU A 20 -11.50 -3.97 -13.50
CA GLU A 20 -12.34 -4.02 -12.28
C GLU A 20 -12.39 -5.42 -11.64
N ILE A 21 -12.30 -6.49 -12.44
CA ILE A 21 -12.29 -7.87 -11.95
C ILE A 21 -10.97 -8.17 -11.25
N ALA A 22 -9.84 -7.74 -11.82
CA ALA A 22 -8.54 -7.89 -11.17
C ALA A 22 -8.48 -7.08 -9.87
N ILE A 23 -8.97 -5.85 -9.88
CA ILE A 23 -9.08 -4.99 -8.70
C ILE A 23 -9.91 -5.68 -7.61
N ALA A 24 -11.10 -6.19 -7.94
CA ALA A 24 -11.95 -6.88 -7.00
C ALA A 24 -11.29 -8.15 -6.43
N ALA A 25 -10.58 -8.92 -7.26
CA ALA A 25 -9.84 -10.10 -6.82
C ALA A 25 -8.71 -9.73 -5.85
N PHE A 26 -7.95 -8.67 -6.13
CA PHE A 26 -6.90 -8.19 -5.22
C PHE A 26 -7.48 -7.70 -3.90
N VAL A 27 -8.56 -6.91 -3.93
CA VAL A 27 -9.26 -6.48 -2.72
C VAL A 27 -9.72 -7.67 -1.87
N GLN A 28 -10.26 -8.72 -2.49
CA GLN A 28 -10.63 -9.95 -1.77
C GLN A 28 -9.42 -10.66 -1.16
N LEU A 29 -8.28 -10.72 -1.87
CA LEU A 29 -7.04 -11.29 -1.34
C LEU A 29 -6.53 -10.49 -0.14
N LEU A 30 -6.60 -9.16 -0.20
CA LEU A 30 -6.20 -8.28 0.91
C LEU A 30 -7.05 -8.47 2.16
N GLN A 31 -8.35 -8.72 1.99
CA GLN A 31 -9.29 -8.95 3.09
C GLN A 31 -9.30 -10.41 3.58
N SER A 32 -8.64 -11.32 2.86
CA SER A 32 -8.66 -12.74 3.19
C SER A 32 -7.78 -13.05 4.40
N THR A 33 -8.38 -13.65 5.42
CA THR A 33 -7.69 -14.15 6.61
C THR A 33 -7.02 -15.50 6.39
N THR A 34 -7.28 -16.15 5.25
CA THR A 34 -6.83 -17.53 4.95
C THR A 34 -5.56 -17.59 4.10
N VAL A 35 -5.22 -16.49 3.42
CA VAL A 35 -3.99 -16.41 2.62
C VAL A 35 -2.84 -15.89 3.46
N ASN A 36 -1.63 -16.34 3.14
CA ASN A 36 -0.42 -15.91 3.81
C ASN A 36 -0.11 -14.43 3.53
N TYR A 37 0.77 -13.84 4.33
CA TYR A 37 1.15 -12.43 4.21
C TYR A 37 1.83 -12.10 2.88
N SER A 38 2.60 -13.04 2.31
CA SER A 38 3.27 -12.84 1.01
C SER A 38 2.24 -12.63 -0.11
N THR A 39 1.17 -13.43 -0.14
CA THR A 39 0.06 -13.26 -1.09
C THR A 39 -0.67 -11.93 -0.90
N ARG A 40 -0.88 -11.49 0.36
CA ARG A 40 -1.51 -10.18 0.62
C ARG A 40 -0.61 -9.03 0.16
N TRP A 41 0.69 -9.11 0.42
CA TRP A 41 1.66 -8.12 -0.06
C TRP A 41 1.68 -8.05 -1.58
N GLN A 42 1.78 -9.19 -2.28
CA GLN A 42 1.75 -9.23 -3.76
C GLN A 42 0.45 -8.65 -4.31
N ALA A 43 -0.69 -8.92 -3.65
CA ALA A 43 -1.98 -8.34 -4.02
C ALA A 43 -2.01 -6.82 -3.84
N ALA A 44 -1.44 -6.30 -2.75
CA ALA A 44 -1.36 -4.86 -2.50
C ALA A 44 -0.46 -4.17 -3.53
N GLU A 45 0.72 -4.73 -3.78
CA GLU A 45 1.69 -4.23 -4.76
C GLU A 45 1.09 -4.22 -6.18
N SER A 46 0.44 -5.32 -6.58
CA SER A 46 -0.22 -5.43 -7.89
C SER A 46 -1.37 -4.44 -8.03
N LEU A 47 -2.16 -4.25 -6.97
CA LEU A 47 -3.29 -3.33 -6.98
C LEU A 47 -2.84 -1.87 -7.10
N VAL A 48 -1.76 -1.47 -6.41
CA VAL A 48 -1.17 -0.13 -6.56
C VAL A 48 -0.61 0.10 -7.97
N LYS A 49 -0.03 -0.92 -8.61
CA LYS A 49 0.44 -0.81 -10.01
C LYS A 49 -0.71 -0.58 -11.00
N ILE A 50 -1.90 -1.12 -10.73
CA ILE A 50 -3.10 -0.99 -11.59
C ILE A 50 -3.89 0.28 -11.28
N ASP A 51 -4.05 0.58 -9.99
CA ASP A 51 -4.81 1.71 -9.46
C ASP A 51 -4.03 2.34 -8.30
N PRO A 52 -3.09 3.26 -8.61
CA PRO A 52 -2.26 3.91 -7.59
C PRO A 52 -3.05 4.73 -6.55
N GLY A 53 -4.32 5.05 -6.84
CA GLY A 53 -5.24 5.73 -5.95
C GLY A 53 -6.11 4.82 -5.09
N ASN A 54 -5.92 3.50 -5.18
CA ASN A 54 -6.79 2.55 -4.50
C ASN A 54 -6.61 2.62 -2.98
N GLU A 55 -7.59 3.21 -2.28
CA GLU A 55 -7.53 3.40 -0.82
C GLU A 55 -7.38 2.07 -0.06
N ILE A 56 -7.94 0.98 -0.57
CA ILE A 56 -7.84 -0.35 0.06
C ILE A 56 -6.41 -0.88 -0.06
N ALA A 57 -5.78 -0.74 -1.22
CA ALA A 57 -4.40 -1.15 -1.43
C ALA A 57 -3.43 -0.34 -0.57
N ILE A 58 -3.61 0.97 -0.54
CA ILE A 58 -2.82 1.89 0.28
C ILE A 58 -2.96 1.53 1.76
N ALA A 59 -4.19 1.28 2.24
CA ALA A 59 -4.44 0.87 3.62
C ALA A 59 -3.76 -0.47 3.94
N ALA A 60 -3.80 -1.44 3.03
CA ALA A 60 -3.12 -2.72 3.22
C ALA A 60 -1.59 -2.58 3.27
N LEU A 61 -0.99 -1.76 2.41
CA LEU A 61 0.44 -1.45 2.49
C LEU A 61 0.79 -0.78 3.83
N ALA A 62 -0.04 0.15 4.30
CA ALA A 62 0.18 0.81 5.59
C ALA A 62 0.07 -0.17 6.78
N GLN A 63 -0.83 -1.16 6.71
CA GLN A 63 -0.90 -2.23 7.72
C GLN A 63 0.35 -3.13 7.71
N LEU A 64 0.93 -3.40 6.54
CA LEU A 64 2.16 -4.19 6.44
C LEU A 64 3.33 -3.51 7.14
N LEU A 65 3.41 -2.17 7.13
CA LEU A 65 4.42 -1.42 7.87
C LEU A 65 4.36 -1.65 9.39
N GLN A 66 3.16 -1.88 9.93
CA GLN A 66 2.96 -2.13 11.35
C GLN A 66 3.05 -3.61 11.73
N SER A 67 3.15 -4.49 10.74
CA SER A 67 3.07 -5.92 10.98
C SER A 67 4.38 -6.46 11.54
N ILE A 68 4.35 -6.94 12.78
CA ILE A 68 5.48 -7.62 13.43
C ILE A 68 5.66 -9.07 12.94
N THR A 69 4.74 -9.56 12.11
CA THR A 69 4.74 -10.96 11.63
C THR A 69 5.30 -11.10 10.22
N VAL A 70 5.59 -10.00 9.53
CA VAL A 70 6.25 -10.00 8.22
C VAL A 70 7.72 -9.64 8.38
N ASP A 71 8.55 -10.16 7.48
CA ASP A 71 9.97 -9.82 7.45
C ASP A 71 10.22 -8.36 7.07
N ASP A 72 11.42 -7.89 7.39
CA ASP A 72 11.86 -6.52 7.14
C ASP A 72 11.79 -6.19 5.64
N SER A 73 12.17 -7.13 4.77
CA SER A 73 12.12 -6.94 3.31
C SER A 73 10.69 -6.65 2.80
N THR A 74 9.68 -7.28 3.40
CA THR A 74 8.27 -7.05 3.07
C THR A 74 7.83 -5.66 3.52
N ARG A 75 8.29 -5.19 4.69
CA ARG A 75 8.01 -3.83 5.17
C ARG A 75 8.70 -2.78 4.30
N ASP A 76 9.96 -2.99 3.94
CA ASP A 76 10.74 -2.10 3.07
C ASP A 76 10.04 -1.88 1.73
N LYS A 77 9.58 -2.97 1.09
CA LYS A 77 8.85 -2.90 -0.19
C LYS A 77 7.50 -2.20 -0.06
N ALA A 78 6.80 -2.39 1.05
CA ALA A 78 5.57 -1.67 1.32
C ALA A 78 5.83 -0.16 1.49
N ALA A 79 6.92 0.20 2.18
CA ALA A 79 7.35 1.58 2.34
C ALA A 79 7.81 2.20 1.00
N GLU A 80 8.50 1.44 0.16
CA GLU A 80 8.88 1.87 -1.18
C GLU A 80 7.64 2.16 -2.03
N SER A 81 6.70 1.22 -2.10
CA SER A 81 5.44 1.36 -2.85
C SER A 81 4.64 2.59 -2.39
N LEU A 82 4.49 2.77 -1.07
CA LEU A 82 3.84 3.97 -0.52
C LEU A 82 4.62 5.25 -0.86
N GLY A 83 5.95 5.19 -0.82
CA GLY A 83 6.82 6.29 -1.21
C GLY A 83 6.66 6.70 -2.67
N GLU A 84 6.44 5.76 -3.58
CA GLU A 84 6.13 6.03 -4.99
C GLU A 84 4.76 6.71 -5.15
N ILE A 85 3.73 6.22 -4.46
CA ILE A 85 2.39 6.84 -4.47
C ILE A 85 2.46 8.28 -3.94
N LEU A 86 3.26 8.51 -2.89
CA LEU A 86 3.50 9.83 -2.32
C LEU A 86 4.26 10.78 -3.26
N GLN A 87 5.00 10.27 -4.25
CA GLN A 87 5.59 11.14 -5.27
C GLN A 87 4.55 11.62 -6.28
N ASP A 88 3.48 10.85 -6.52
CA ASP A 88 2.37 11.28 -7.39
C ASP A 88 1.46 12.29 -6.67
N ASN A 89 1.46 13.53 -7.16
CA ASN A 89 0.61 14.62 -6.66
C ASN A 89 -0.88 14.27 -6.62
N LYS A 90 -1.38 13.40 -7.52
CA LYS A 90 -2.82 13.06 -7.58
C LYS A 90 -3.24 12.15 -6.43
N GLN A 91 -2.39 11.20 -6.05
CA GLN A 91 -2.74 10.15 -5.08
C GLN A 91 -2.15 10.40 -3.69
N ARG A 92 -1.22 11.35 -3.56
CA ARG A 92 -0.61 11.73 -2.28
C ARG A 92 -1.63 12.01 -1.18
N PHE A 93 -2.73 12.69 -1.49
CA PHE A 93 -3.74 13.01 -0.48
C PHE A 93 -4.37 11.75 0.15
N ALA A 94 -4.75 10.78 -0.69
CA ALA A 94 -5.31 9.50 -0.23
C ALA A 94 -4.25 8.70 0.55
N ALA A 95 -3.01 8.68 0.07
CA ALA A 95 -1.89 8.01 0.75
C ALA A 95 -1.63 8.58 2.14
N VAL A 96 -1.53 9.91 2.28
CA VAL A 96 -1.32 10.58 3.56
C VAL A 96 -2.48 10.32 4.52
N LYS A 97 -3.72 10.38 4.04
CA LYS A 97 -4.93 10.11 4.84
C LYS A 97 -4.96 8.66 5.36
N ALA A 98 -4.59 7.70 4.52
CA ALA A 98 -4.51 6.30 4.93
C ALA A 98 -3.39 6.09 5.96
N LEU A 99 -2.19 6.62 5.69
CA LEU A 99 -1.03 6.52 6.59
C LEU A 99 -1.33 7.05 8.00
N ARG A 100 -2.11 8.12 8.13
CA ARG A 100 -2.58 8.67 9.41
C ARG A 100 -3.21 7.61 10.31
N GLY A 101 -4.06 6.74 9.76
CA GLY A 101 -4.75 5.69 10.52
C GLY A 101 -3.84 4.61 11.07
N TYR A 102 -2.60 4.56 10.56
CA TYR A 102 -1.60 3.55 10.85
C TYR A 102 -0.28 4.18 11.35
N LEU A 103 -0.31 5.34 12.02
CA LEU A 103 0.86 5.82 12.77
C LEU A 103 1.05 5.00 14.05
N PRO A 104 2.20 4.33 14.23
CA PRO A 104 2.65 3.98 15.57
C PRO A 104 3.20 5.23 16.30
N LEU A 105 3.07 5.25 17.63
CA LEU A 105 3.71 6.25 18.50
C LEU A 105 5.25 6.11 18.51
N ASP A 106 5.76 4.94 18.12
CA ASP A 106 7.19 4.67 17.92
C ASP A 106 7.51 4.64 16.41
N LEU A 107 8.10 5.72 15.91
CA LEU A 107 8.44 5.90 14.51
C LEU A 107 9.75 5.15 14.19
N ASP A 108 9.66 4.03 13.47
CA ASP A 108 10.82 3.40 12.83
C ASP A 108 11.34 4.27 11.66
N HIS A 109 12.58 4.05 11.21
CA HIS A 109 13.28 4.82 10.19
C HIS A 109 12.50 4.91 8.87
N ASP A 110 11.84 3.83 8.47
CA ASP A 110 11.05 3.79 7.22
C ASP A 110 9.82 4.67 7.30
N TYR A 111 9.21 4.77 8.48
CA TYR A 111 8.07 5.64 8.72
C TYR A 111 8.47 7.11 8.65
N TYR A 112 9.60 7.47 9.27
CA TYR A 112 10.15 8.82 9.18
C TYR A 112 10.42 9.22 7.73
N ASN A 113 10.98 8.33 6.93
CA ASN A 113 11.22 8.57 5.50
C ASN A 113 9.94 8.78 4.70
N LEU A 114 8.86 8.04 5.01
CA LEU A 114 7.55 8.24 4.37
C LEU A 114 6.96 9.60 4.73
N VAL A 115 6.92 9.97 6.01
CA VAL A 115 6.41 11.27 6.46
C VAL A 115 7.24 12.41 5.87
N TRP A 116 8.57 12.25 5.82
CA TRP A 116 9.44 13.23 5.18
C TRP A 116 9.13 13.41 3.69
N LYS A 117 8.93 12.31 2.95
CA LYS A 117 8.50 12.34 1.53
C LYS A 117 7.14 13.05 1.36
N CYS A 118 6.21 12.91 2.32
CA CYS A 118 4.95 13.65 2.31
C CYS A 118 5.19 15.16 2.42
N VAL A 119 5.94 15.58 3.45
CA VAL A 119 6.17 17.00 3.77
C VAL A 119 6.98 17.71 2.70
N GLN A 120 7.96 17.03 2.09
CA GLN A 120 8.81 17.61 1.05
C GLN A 120 8.05 17.92 -0.23
N ASN A 121 7.03 17.11 -0.57
CA ASN A 121 6.35 17.22 -1.86
C ASN A 121 4.97 17.87 -1.78
N MET A 122 4.39 18.04 -0.59
CA MET A 122 3.05 18.59 -0.38
C MET A 122 3.08 19.98 0.27
N PRO A 123 2.32 20.97 -0.24
CA PRO A 123 2.12 22.23 0.48
C PRO A 123 1.55 21.96 1.88
N TYR A 124 2.06 22.67 2.90
CA TYR A 124 1.63 22.49 4.29
C TYR A 124 0.10 22.51 4.50
N PRO A 125 -0.69 23.40 3.86
CA PRO A 125 -2.14 23.37 4.01
C PRO A 125 -2.80 22.08 3.53
N ASP A 126 -2.28 21.46 2.47
CA ASP A 126 -2.82 20.22 1.91
C ASP A 126 -2.40 19.02 2.76
N PHE A 127 -1.16 19.03 3.27
CA PHE A 127 -0.69 18.06 4.25
C PHE A 127 -1.57 18.11 5.50
N TYR A 128 -1.80 19.30 6.06
CA TYR A 128 -2.65 19.48 7.24
C TYR A 128 -4.07 18.94 7.02
N LYS A 129 -4.68 19.21 5.86
CA LYS A 129 -6.01 18.68 5.51
C LYS A 129 -6.04 17.17 5.30
N ALA A 130 -4.97 16.57 4.78
CA ALA A 130 -4.89 15.12 4.62
C ALA A 130 -4.67 14.43 5.97
N TRP A 131 -3.98 15.11 6.88
CA TRP A 131 -3.59 14.60 8.19
C TRP A 131 -4.64 14.78 9.29
N HIS A 132 -5.51 15.81 9.21
CA HIS A 132 -6.55 16.13 10.20
C HIS A 132 -7.97 15.87 9.69
#